data_AF-A0A936KID5-F1
#
_entry.id   AF-A0A936KID5-F1
#
_cell.length_a   1.000
_cell.length_b   1.000
_cell.length_c   1.000
_cell.angle_alpha   90.00
_cell.angle_beta   90.00
_cell.angle_gamma   90.00
#
_symmetry.space_group_name_H-M   'P 1'
#
loop_
_entity.id
_entity.type
_entity.pdbx_description
1 polymer ?
#
loop_
_entity_poly.entity_id
_entity_poly.type
_entity_poly.pdbx_seq_one_letter_code
_entity_poly.pdbx_strand_id
1 'polypeptide(L)'
;MTKSNDLTCSQPTATLTATPATGMTYVWSAGATPIAGTNTATVNAQGTYIVTVTSTTNGCTATASITVLSDGNSPIAGLTKSNDLSCSQTISTLTATPATGVTYTWSAGVTPIVGTNTGTVTTAGTYTVTVTSTTNGCTGTASITVTSNTTPPVAGLTKSNDLSCSQTISTLTATPATGVTYTWSAGVTPIVGTNTGTVTTAGTYTVTVTSTTNGCTGTASITVTSNTTPPVAGLTKSNDLSCSQTIVTLTATSDRNDLYLECRNNTNCRHQYWYSYNSWHLYSNSNKYN
;
A
#
# COMPACT_ATOMS: atom_id res chain seq x y z
N MET A 1 -9.82 66.98 -0.39
CA MET A 1 -10.10 65.75 0.37
C MET A 1 -9.22 64.64 -0.20
N THR A 2 -8.62 63.81 0.65
CA THR A 2 -7.76 62.68 0.26
C THR A 2 -8.26 61.39 0.93
N LYS A 3 -7.82 60.23 0.41
CA LYS A 3 -8.04 58.89 1.01
C LYS A 3 -6.69 58.23 1.29
N SER A 4 -6.61 57.41 2.33
CA SER A 4 -5.40 56.64 2.66
C SER A 4 -5.12 55.51 1.67
N ASN A 5 -6.16 54.78 1.26
CA ASN A 5 -6.07 53.59 0.41
C ASN A 5 -7.43 53.31 -0.26
N ASP A 6 -7.43 52.42 -1.25
CA ASP A 6 -8.62 51.67 -1.65
C ASP A 6 -8.78 50.42 -0.79
N LEU A 7 -10.00 49.87 -0.75
CA LEU A 7 -10.32 48.74 0.11
C LEU A 7 -9.82 47.45 -0.53
N THR A 8 -9.16 46.62 0.28
CA THR A 8 -8.72 45.27 -0.10
C THR A 8 -9.05 44.31 1.04
N CYS A 9 -8.92 43.00 0.83
CA CYS A 9 -9.09 42.05 1.93
C CYS A 9 -8.06 42.25 3.05
N SER A 10 -6.85 42.75 2.73
CA SER A 10 -5.84 43.12 3.73
C SER A 10 -6.02 44.50 4.36
N GLN A 11 -6.75 45.40 3.69
CA GLN A 11 -7.05 46.76 4.16
C GLN A 11 -8.55 47.06 3.98
N PRO A 12 -9.41 46.53 4.86
CA PRO A 12 -10.86 46.61 4.71
C PRO A 12 -11.44 47.99 5.05
N THR A 13 -10.60 48.93 5.49
CA THR A 13 -10.99 50.29 5.84
C THR A 13 -10.06 51.32 5.19
N ALA A 14 -10.60 52.49 4.88
CA ALA A 14 -9.84 53.66 4.45
C ALA A 14 -10.17 54.87 5.33
N THR A 15 -9.18 55.72 5.56
CA THR A 15 -9.34 57.03 6.22
C THR A 15 -9.46 58.12 5.16
N LEU A 16 -10.51 58.92 5.27
CA LEU A 16 -10.75 60.11 4.47
C LEU A 16 -10.31 61.33 5.26
N THR A 17 -9.62 62.26 4.59
CA THR A 17 -9.09 63.47 5.22
C THR A 17 -9.54 64.69 4.44
N ALA A 18 -10.30 65.57 5.09
CA ALA A 18 -10.63 66.89 4.57
C ALA A 18 -9.44 67.84 4.77
N THR A 19 -9.29 68.90 4.00
CA THR A 19 -8.20 69.86 4.23
C THR A 19 -8.44 70.59 5.55
N PRO A 20 -7.46 70.59 6.49
CA PRO A 20 -7.64 71.25 7.78
C PRO A 20 -7.69 72.77 7.60
N ALA A 21 -8.60 73.42 8.32
CA ALA A 21 -8.70 74.88 8.40
C ALA A 21 -9.30 75.29 9.76
N THR A 22 -8.79 76.37 10.34
CA THR A 22 -9.26 76.89 11.63
C THR A 22 -10.67 77.46 11.52
N GLY A 23 -11.51 77.21 12.53
CA GLY A 23 -12.88 77.73 12.56
C GLY A 23 -13.81 77.03 11.56
N MET A 24 -13.62 75.72 11.34
CA MET A 24 -14.44 74.93 10.43
C MET A 24 -15.07 73.73 11.15
N THR A 25 -16.30 73.37 10.76
CA THR A 25 -16.95 72.11 11.13
C THR A 25 -17.09 71.21 9.90
N TYR A 26 -16.95 69.90 10.10
CA TYR A 26 -16.95 68.89 9.03
C TYR A 26 -18.14 67.94 9.19
N VAL A 27 -18.96 67.81 8.15
CA VAL A 27 -20.07 66.86 8.08
C VAL A 27 -19.81 65.91 6.92
N TRP A 28 -19.73 64.62 7.22
CA TRP A 28 -19.46 63.57 6.23
C TRP A 28 -20.76 62.94 5.74
N SER A 29 -20.77 62.50 4.47
CA SER A 29 -21.88 61.78 3.88
C SER A 29 -22.15 60.44 4.58
N ALA A 30 -23.35 59.89 4.37
CA ALA A 30 -23.71 58.57 4.90
C ALA A 30 -22.67 57.48 4.54
N GLY A 31 -22.43 56.57 5.48
CA GLY A 31 -21.43 55.49 5.34
C GLY A 31 -20.00 55.89 5.70
N ALA A 32 -19.71 57.17 5.95
CA ALA A 32 -18.47 57.61 6.58
C ALA A 32 -18.69 57.81 8.08
N THR A 33 -17.78 57.28 8.90
CA THR A 33 -17.80 57.41 10.36
C THR A 33 -16.81 58.51 10.76
N PRO A 34 -17.26 59.69 11.18
CA PRO A 34 -16.35 60.78 11.57
C PRO A 34 -15.52 60.41 12.79
N ILE A 35 -14.25 60.80 12.80
CA ILE A 35 -13.39 60.70 13.98
C ILE A 35 -13.59 61.97 14.80
N ALA A 36 -13.99 61.81 16.06
CA ALA A 36 -14.32 62.95 16.91
C ALA A 36 -13.10 63.86 17.13
N GLY A 37 -13.31 65.18 16.99
CA GLY A 37 -12.26 66.18 17.19
C GLY A 37 -11.27 66.34 16.03
N THR A 38 -11.50 65.68 14.89
CA THR A 38 -10.62 65.77 13.72
C THR A 38 -11.37 66.17 12.45
N ASN A 39 -10.60 66.39 11.39
CA ASN A 39 -11.03 66.59 10.00
C ASN A 39 -11.01 65.27 9.20
N THR A 40 -11.21 64.13 9.87
CA THR A 40 -11.11 62.79 9.25
C THR A 40 -12.35 61.92 9.51
N ALA A 41 -12.56 60.93 8.64
CA ALA A 41 -13.58 59.89 8.80
C ALA A 41 -13.07 58.55 8.28
N THR A 42 -13.59 57.44 8.81
CA THR A 42 -13.29 56.08 8.33
C THR A 42 -14.45 55.53 7.49
N VAL A 43 -14.11 54.79 6.43
CA VAL A 43 -15.07 54.08 5.55
C VAL A 43 -14.64 52.63 5.36
N ASN A 44 -15.61 51.76 5.11
CA ASN A 44 -15.42 50.31 4.92
C ASN A 44 -16.20 49.73 3.73
N ALA A 45 -16.73 50.58 2.86
CA ALA A 45 -17.43 50.19 1.65
C ALA A 45 -16.95 51.02 0.46
N GLN A 46 -17.04 50.48 -0.75
CA GLN A 46 -16.80 51.27 -1.95
C GLN A 46 -17.90 52.32 -2.09
N GLY A 47 -17.54 53.49 -2.62
CA GLY A 47 -18.51 54.55 -2.86
C GLY A 47 -17.87 55.91 -3.05
N THR A 48 -18.71 56.88 -3.42
CA THR A 48 -18.31 58.28 -3.46
C THR A 48 -18.75 58.95 -2.17
N TYR A 49 -17.78 59.42 -1.40
CA TYR A 49 -17.98 60.09 -0.12
C TYR A 49 -17.82 61.58 -0.31
N ILE A 50 -18.68 62.34 0.37
CA ILE A 50 -18.70 63.81 0.32
C ILE A 50 -18.46 64.33 1.72
N VAL A 51 -17.63 65.37 1.84
CA VAL A 51 -17.53 66.17 3.05
C VAL A 51 -18.07 67.57 2.77
N THR A 52 -18.95 68.05 3.64
CA THR A 52 -19.42 69.43 3.69
C THR A 52 -18.67 70.13 4.82
N VAL A 53 -17.97 71.21 4.49
CA VAL A 53 -17.23 72.04 5.44
C VAL A 53 -18.00 73.34 5.63
N THR A 54 -18.26 73.71 6.87
CA THR A 54 -18.97 74.95 7.23
C THR A 54 -18.08 75.83 8.09
N SER A 55 -17.95 77.11 7.72
CA SER A 55 -17.25 78.10 8.51
C SER A 55 -18.05 78.50 9.75
N THR A 56 -17.43 78.43 10.93
CA THR A 56 -18.05 78.83 12.19
C THR A 56 -18.14 80.34 12.36
N THR A 57 -17.50 81.12 11.49
CA THR A 57 -17.45 82.59 11.56
C THR A 57 -18.52 83.27 10.71
N ASN A 58 -18.87 82.69 9.55
CA ASN A 58 -19.81 83.30 8.61
C ASN A 58 -20.84 82.31 8.02
N GLY A 59 -20.80 81.04 8.40
CA GLY A 59 -21.77 80.03 7.95
C GLY A 59 -21.63 79.58 6.50
N CYS A 60 -20.66 80.10 5.73
CA CYS A 60 -20.43 79.66 4.35
C CYS A 60 -20.03 78.18 4.29
N THR A 61 -20.50 77.47 3.27
CA THR A 61 -20.25 76.04 3.07
C THR A 61 -19.48 75.74 1.80
N ALA A 62 -18.61 74.74 1.84
CA ALA A 62 -17.98 74.14 0.67
C ALA A 62 -18.10 72.61 0.72
N THR A 63 -18.08 71.95 -0.43
CA THR A 63 -18.11 70.49 -0.51
C THR A 63 -16.91 69.95 -1.28
N ALA A 64 -16.46 68.76 -0.91
CA ALA A 64 -15.49 67.99 -1.68
C ALA A 64 -15.93 66.53 -1.70
N SER A 65 -15.64 65.83 -2.79
CA SER A 65 -15.93 64.40 -2.94
C SER A 65 -14.67 63.59 -3.22
N ILE A 66 -14.68 62.32 -2.83
CA ILE A 66 -13.68 61.33 -3.24
C ILE A 66 -14.34 59.97 -3.45
N THR A 67 -13.85 59.22 -4.42
CA THR A 67 -14.29 57.84 -4.66
C THR A 67 -13.32 56.85 -4.02
N VAL A 68 -13.86 55.95 -3.20
CA VAL A 68 -13.18 54.78 -2.64
C VAL A 68 -13.63 53.57 -3.45
N LEU A 69 -12.66 52.84 -3.99
CA LEU A 69 -12.85 51.59 -4.72
C LEU A 69 -12.58 50.40 -3.78
N SER A 70 -13.03 49.22 -4.18
CA SER A 70 -12.76 47.97 -3.48
C SER A 70 -12.29 46.91 -4.46
N ASP A 71 -11.24 46.17 -4.10
CA ASP A 71 -10.85 44.93 -4.76
C ASP A 71 -10.97 43.77 -3.77
N GLY A 72 -12.11 43.09 -3.82
CA GLY A 72 -12.42 41.90 -3.03
C GLY A 72 -12.28 40.60 -3.82
N ASN A 73 -11.67 40.62 -5.00
CA ASN A 73 -11.59 39.44 -5.85
C ASN A 73 -10.64 38.41 -5.24
N SER A 74 -11.19 37.26 -4.87
CA SER A 74 -10.41 36.13 -4.37
C SER A 74 -9.77 35.36 -5.52
N PRO A 75 -8.54 34.86 -5.36
CA PRO A 75 -7.93 34.01 -6.36
C PRO A 75 -8.71 32.70 -6.52
N ILE A 76 -8.83 32.20 -7.74
CA ILE A 76 -9.40 30.88 -8.00
C ILE A 76 -8.37 29.82 -7.59
N ALA A 77 -8.65 29.09 -6.52
CA ALA A 77 -7.83 27.98 -6.08
C ALA A 77 -8.28 26.68 -6.76
N GLY A 78 -7.33 25.86 -7.19
CA GLY A 78 -7.56 24.48 -7.60
C GLY A 78 -6.46 23.60 -7.04
N LEU A 79 -6.75 22.31 -6.91
CA LEU A 79 -5.83 21.35 -6.31
C LEU A 79 -5.99 19.98 -6.95
N THR A 80 -4.89 19.37 -7.36
CA THR A 80 -4.82 18.01 -7.91
C THR A 80 -3.82 17.16 -7.13
N LYS A 81 -3.89 15.83 -7.31
CA LYS A 81 -2.95 14.86 -6.73
C LYS A 81 -2.39 13.96 -7.84
N SER A 82 -1.15 13.50 -7.68
CA SER A 82 -0.53 12.56 -8.63
C SER A 82 -1.11 11.16 -8.54
N ASN A 83 -1.42 10.69 -7.33
CA ASN A 83 -1.89 9.33 -7.06
C ASN A 83 -2.58 9.22 -5.70
N ASP A 84 -3.26 8.09 -5.48
CA ASP A 84 -3.59 7.59 -4.16
C ASP A 84 -2.44 6.74 -3.61
N LEU A 85 -2.41 6.55 -2.29
CA LEU A 85 -1.33 5.83 -1.62
C LEU A 85 -1.55 4.31 -1.69
N SER A 86 -0.47 3.58 -1.91
CA SER A 86 -0.47 2.12 -1.93
C SER A 86 0.88 1.59 -1.41
N CYS A 87 1.06 0.26 -1.36
CA CYS A 87 2.35 -0.31 -1.02
C CYS A 87 3.43 -0.01 -2.07
N SER A 88 3.05 0.21 -3.34
CA SER A 88 3.97 0.61 -4.42
C SER A 88 4.11 2.13 -4.59
N GLN A 89 3.16 2.92 -4.08
CA GLN A 89 3.15 4.37 -4.18
C GLN A 89 2.93 4.99 -2.79
N THR A 90 4.01 5.20 -2.06
CA THR A 90 3.96 5.64 -0.65
C THR A 90 3.91 7.16 -0.48
N ILE A 91 4.03 7.91 -1.58
CA ILE A 91 4.00 9.38 -1.60
C ILE A 91 3.00 9.82 -2.68
N SER A 92 2.23 10.87 -2.39
CA SER A 92 1.42 11.58 -3.36
C SER A 92 1.85 13.04 -3.42
N THR A 93 2.03 13.57 -4.63
CA THR A 93 2.33 14.98 -4.86
C THR A 93 1.04 15.72 -5.12
N LEU A 94 0.78 16.73 -4.30
CA LEU A 94 -0.31 17.67 -4.45
C LEU A 94 0.17 18.89 -5.26
N THR A 95 -0.64 19.33 -6.22
CA THR A 95 -0.31 20.46 -7.10
C THR A 95 -1.45 21.46 -7.11
N ALA A 96 -1.20 22.66 -6.58
CA ALA A 96 -2.15 23.76 -6.62
C ALA A 96 -2.18 24.38 -8.02
N THR A 97 -3.30 24.95 -8.46
CA THR A 97 -3.34 25.67 -9.75
C THR A 97 -2.32 26.82 -9.76
N PRO A 98 -1.43 26.90 -10.76
CA PRO A 98 -0.49 28.00 -10.88
C PRO A 98 -1.22 29.33 -11.05
N ALA A 99 -0.82 30.34 -10.28
CA ALA A 99 -1.28 31.70 -10.45
C ALA A 99 -0.11 32.67 -10.20
N THR A 100 -0.12 33.81 -10.87
CA THR A 100 0.86 34.89 -10.66
C THR A 100 0.40 35.80 -9.51
N GLY A 101 1.36 36.35 -8.77
CA GLY A 101 1.03 37.27 -7.67
C GLY A 101 0.25 36.63 -6.53
N VAL A 102 0.54 35.36 -6.22
CA VAL A 102 -0.07 34.65 -5.09
C VAL A 102 0.97 33.93 -4.23
N THR A 103 0.58 33.60 -3.01
CA THR A 103 1.30 32.70 -2.10
C THR A 103 0.44 31.49 -1.76
N TYR A 104 1.07 30.35 -1.49
CA TYR A 104 0.41 29.09 -1.19
C TYR A 104 0.67 28.70 0.27
N THR A 105 -0.38 28.44 1.03
CA THR A 105 -0.31 27.88 2.38
C THR A 105 -1.03 26.54 2.39
N TRP A 106 -0.31 25.49 2.80
CA TRP A 106 -0.81 24.12 2.81
C TRP A 106 -1.36 23.73 4.17
N SER A 107 -2.34 22.83 4.21
CA SER A 107 -2.83 22.24 5.45
C SER A 107 -1.76 21.39 6.15
N ALA A 108 -1.98 21.08 7.42
CA ALA A 108 -1.13 20.16 8.17
C ALA A 108 -0.94 18.81 7.45
N GLY A 109 0.24 18.22 7.60
CA GLY A 109 0.59 16.93 6.98
C GLY A 109 1.07 17.01 5.53
N VAL A 110 1.00 18.19 4.89
CA VAL A 110 1.67 18.43 3.60
C VAL A 110 3.08 18.94 3.85
N THR A 111 4.05 18.39 3.14
CA THR A 111 5.42 18.92 3.08
C THR A 111 5.57 19.77 1.81
N PRO A 112 5.58 21.11 1.90
CA PRO A 112 5.69 21.97 0.71
C PRO A 112 7.04 21.81 0.04
N ILE A 113 7.05 21.84 -1.30
CA ILE A 113 8.28 21.91 -2.08
C ILE A 113 8.64 23.39 -2.24
N VAL A 114 9.81 23.78 -1.75
CA VAL A 114 10.22 25.19 -1.72
C VAL A 114 10.36 25.73 -3.15
N GLY A 115 9.77 26.90 -3.40
CA GLY A 115 9.83 27.58 -4.69
C GLY A 115 8.83 27.07 -5.73
N THR A 116 7.91 26.18 -5.35
CA THR A 116 6.87 25.65 -6.25
C THR A 116 5.46 25.83 -5.66
N ASN A 117 4.46 25.50 -6.49
CA ASN A 117 3.05 25.37 -6.13
C ASN A 117 2.70 23.92 -5.75
N THR A 118 3.65 23.14 -5.27
CA THR A 118 3.49 21.71 -4.98
C THR A 118 3.86 21.36 -3.54
N GLY A 119 3.34 20.24 -3.05
CA GLY A 119 3.70 19.64 -1.78
C GLY A 119 3.49 18.14 -1.80
N THR A 120 4.09 17.39 -0.87
CA THR A 120 3.97 15.94 -0.80
C THR A 120 3.28 15.49 0.48
N VAL A 121 2.57 14.37 0.39
CA VAL A 121 1.90 13.71 1.52
C VAL A 121 2.18 12.21 1.51
N THR A 122 2.21 11.61 2.70
CA THR A 122 2.51 10.19 2.92
C THR A 122 1.41 9.44 3.66
N THR A 123 0.32 10.13 4.00
CA THR A 123 -0.84 9.57 4.72
C THR A 123 -2.12 9.85 3.96
N ALA A 124 -3.13 8.99 4.13
CA ALA A 124 -4.47 9.29 3.63
C ALA A 124 -5.09 10.43 4.45
N GLY A 125 -5.86 11.29 3.79
CA GLY A 125 -6.50 12.44 4.41
C GLY A 125 -7.05 13.42 3.38
N THR A 126 -7.80 14.41 3.87
CA THR A 126 -8.21 15.56 3.07
C THR A 126 -7.23 16.70 3.31
N TYR A 127 -6.62 17.16 2.22
CA TYR A 127 -5.63 18.22 2.24
C TYR A 127 -6.18 19.46 1.57
N THR A 128 -5.86 20.63 2.13
CA THR A 128 -6.33 21.92 1.61
C THR A 128 -5.15 22.81 1.27
N VAL A 129 -5.29 23.60 0.22
CA VAL A 129 -4.39 24.71 -0.09
C VAL A 129 -5.16 26.02 -0.01
N THR A 130 -4.57 27.00 0.66
CA THR A 130 -5.04 28.38 0.69
C THR A 130 -4.13 29.21 -0.20
N VAL A 131 -4.70 29.83 -1.22
CA VAL A 131 -4.03 30.70 -2.17
C VAL A 131 -4.33 32.13 -1.76
N THR A 132 -3.31 32.94 -1.47
CA THR A 132 -3.47 34.33 -1.04
C THR A 132 -2.89 35.27 -2.09
N SER A 133 -3.71 36.20 -2.59
CA SER A 133 -3.26 37.25 -3.51
C SER A 133 -2.28 38.20 -2.82
N THR A 134 -1.15 38.47 -3.45
CA THR A 134 -0.16 39.43 -2.95
C THR A 134 -0.56 40.88 -3.23
N THR A 135 -1.56 41.13 -4.08
CA THR A 135 -1.99 42.49 -4.45
C THR A 135 -3.13 43.01 -3.57
N ASN A 136 -4.09 42.15 -3.23
CA ASN A 136 -5.28 42.55 -2.45
C ASN A 136 -5.46 41.76 -1.14
N GLY A 137 -4.62 40.74 -0.88
CA GLY A 137 -4.68 39.93 0.33
C GLY A 137 -5.87 38.96 0.40
N CYS A 138 -6.71 38.88 -0.64
CA CYS A 138 -7.85 37.98 -0.67
C CYS A 138 -7.41 36.53 -0.84
N THR A 139 -8.19 35.61 -0.28
CA THR A 139 -7.84 34.19 -0.22
C THR A 139 -8.85 33.30 -0.94
N GLY A 140 -8.35 32.34 -1.72
CA GLY A 140 -9.13 31.22 -2.24
C GLY A 140 -8.68 29.92 -1.59
N THR A 141 -9.55 28.93 -1.48
CA THR A 141 -9.20 27.61 -0.94
C THR A 141 -9.64 26.49 -1.88
N ALA A 142 -8.86 25.42 -1.92
CA ALA A 142 -9.20 24.19 -2.61
C ALA A 142 -8.80 22.98 -1.75
N SER A 143 -9.58 21.90 -1.83
CA SER A 143 -9.36 20.68 -1.07
C SER A 143 -9.32 19.45 -1.97
N ILE A 144 -8.51 18.46 -1.62
CA ILE A 144 -8.50 17.16 -2.27
C ILE A 144 -8.35 16.04 -1.25
N THR A 145 -9.01 14.91 -1.49
CA THR A 145 -8.87 13.71 -0.67
C THR A 145 -7.84 12.76 -1.29
N VAL A 146 -6.83 12.40 -0.50
CA VAL A 146 -5.90 11.31 -0.76
C VAL A 146 -6.36 10.10 0.05
N THR A 147 -6.57 8.98 -0.63
CA THR A 147 -6.94 7.70 -0.03
C THR A 147 -5.73 6.77 0.01
N SER A 148 -5.84 5.68 0.76
CA SER A 148 -4.79 4.67 0.83
C SER A 148 -5.39 3.26 0.72
N ASN A 149 -4.76 2.43 -0.10
CA ASN A 149 -5.03 1.00 -0.19
C ASN A 149 -3.73 0.24 0.05
N THR A 150 -3.49 -0.15 1.30
CA THR A 150 -2.30 -0.87 1.74
C THR A 150 -2.61 -2.28 2.24
N THR A 151 -3.83 -2.77 1.99
CA THR A 151 -4.25 -4.12 2.40
C THR A 151 -3.54 -5.17 1.54
N PRO A 152 -2.75 -6.08 2.16
CA PRO A 152 -2.14 -7.19 1.44
C PRO A 152 -3.17 -8.17 0.86
N PRO A 153 -2.87 -8.86 -0.26
CA PRO A 153 -3.68 -9.99 -0.69
C PRO A 153 -3.60 -11.13 0.33
N VAL A 154 -4.69 -11.86 0.50
CA VAL A 154 -4.70 -13.09 1.31
C VAL A 154 -3.93 -14.17 0.56
N ALA A 155 -2.84 -14.65 1.16
CA ALA A 155 -2.07 -15.77 0.64
C ALA A 155 -2.48 -17.06 1.35
N GLY A 156 -2.65 -18.13 0.58
CA GLY A 156 -2.81 -19.49 1.08
C GLY A 156 -1.99 -20.44 0.22
N LEU A 157 -1.62 -21.58 0.80
CA LEU A 157 -0.76 -22.56 0.14
C LEU A 157 -1.12 -23.98 0.59
N THR A 158 -1.31 -24.87 -0.38
CA THR A 158 -1.56 -26.30 -0.14
C THR A 158 -0.57 -27.16 -0.93
N LYS A 159 -0.46 -28.45 -0.57
CA LYS A 159 0.37 -29.45 -1.26
C LYS A 159 -0.51 -30.64 -1.64
N SER A 160 -0.24 -31.28 -2.78
CA SER A 160 -0.95 -32.48 -3.22
C SER A 160 -0.63 -33.70 -2.36
N ASN A 161 0.63 -33.84 -1.94
CA ASN A 161 1.13 -34.99 -1.19
C ASN A 161 2.46 -34.69 -0.48
N ASP A 162 2.87 -35.60 0.40
CA ASP A 162 4.25 -35.74 0.85
C ASP A 162 5.03 -36.66 -0.10
N LEU A 163 6.36 -36.55 -0.06
CA LEU A 163 7.23 -37.32 -0.96
C LEU A 163 7.43 -38.74 -0.44
N SER A 164 7.46 -39.71 -1.33
CA SER A 164 7.75 -41.11 -1.04
C SER A 164 8.41 -41.80 -2.23
N CYS A 165 8.76 -43.07 -2.09
CA CYS A 165 9.30 -43.85 -3.20
C CYS A 165 8.35 -43.94 -4.41
N SER A 166 7.02 -43.88 -4.20
CA SER A 166 6.01 -43.92 -5.27
C SER A 166 5.52 -42.54 -5.71
N GLN A 167 5.73 -41.50 -4.89
CA GLN A 167 5.33 -40.13 -5.18
C GLN A 167 6.54 -39.22 -5.01
N THR A 168 7.32 -39.06 -6.09
CA THR A 168 8.59 -38.33 -6.08
C THR A 168 8.44 -36.83 -6.33
N ILE A 169 7.21 -36.37 -6.63
CA ILE A 169 6.87 -34.98 -6.89
C ILE A 169 5.67 -34.60 -6.02
N SER A 170 5.68 -33.39 -5.47
CA SER A 170 4.52 -32.76 -4.84
C SER A 170 4.20 -31.45 -5.55
N THR A 171 2.93 -31.26 -5.89
CA THR A 171 2.42 -30.02 -6.49
C THR A 171 1.93 -29.11 -5.38
N LEU A 172 2.50 -27.91 -5.34
CA LEU A 172 2.10 -26.83 -4.46
C LEU A 172 1.10 -25.93 -5.18
N THR A 173 0.01 -25.58 -4.52
CA THR A 173 -1.07 -24.75 -5.09
C THR A 173 -1.33 -23.55 -4.19
N ALA A 174 -1.04 -22.36 -4.69
CA ALA A 174 -1.39 -21.12 -3.99
C ALA A 174 -2.90 -20.86 -4.12
N THR A 175 -3.52 -20.21 -3.14
CA THR A 175 -4.94 -19.80 -3.26
C THR A 175 -5.10 -18.85 -4.45
N PRO A 176 -6.01 -19.15 -5.40
CA PRO A 176 -6.21 -18.30 -6.57
C PRO A 176 -6.81 -16.95 -6.15
N ALA A 177 -6.19 -15.87 -6.61
CA ALA A 177 -6.70 -14.52 -6.51
C ALA A 177 -6.61 -13.80 -7.86
N THR A 178 -7.50 -12.84 -8.10
CA THR A 178 -7.48 -11.99 -9.29
C THR A 178 -6.55 -10.80 -9.09
N GLY A 179 -5.89 -10.33 -10.16
CA GLY A 179 -5.00 -9.17 -10.09
C GLY A 179 -3.80 -9.37 -9.18
N VAL A 180 -3.21 -10.56 -9.17
CA VAL A 180 -1.99 -10.87 -8.40
C VAL A 180 -0.94 -11.57 -9.25
N THR A 181 0.30 -11.53 -8.80
CA THR A 181 1.41 -12.37 -9.27
C THR A 181 1.91 -13.27 -8.15
N TYR A 182 2.44 -14.44 -8.51
CA TYR A 182 2.99 -15.42 -7.56
C TYR A 182 4.50 -15.52 -7.72
N THR A 183 5.24 -15.42 -6.63
CA THR A 183 6.68 -15.68 -6.57
C THR A 183 6.93 -16.80 -5.58
N TRP A 184 7.62 -17.84 -6.02
CA TRP A 184 7.87 -19.04 -5.24
C TRP A 184 9.25 -19.00 -4.59
N SER A 185 9.39 -19.61 -3.41
CA SER A 185 10.69 -19.82 -2.77
C SER A 185 11.60 -20.73 -3.61
N ALA A 186 12.90 -20.69 -3.32
CA ALA A 186 13.87 -21.58 -3.97
C ALA A 186 13.46 -23.06 -3.87
N GLY A 187 13.78 -23.84 -4.90
CA GLY A 187 13.46 -25.27 -4.98
C GLY A 187 12.06 -25.61 -5.49
N VAL A 188 11.19 -24.61 -5.70
CA VAL A 188 9.91 -24.78 -6.41
C VAL A 188 10.14 -24.51 -7.91
N THR A 189 9.61 -25.39 -8.76
CA THR A 189 9.54 -25.18 -10.22
C THR A 189 8.15 -24.67 -10.58
N PRO A 190 7.96 -23.37 -10.88
CA PRO A 190 6.63 -22.82 -11.16
C PRO A 190 6.06 -23.35 -12.48
N ILE A 191 4.76 -23.63 -12.50
CA ILE A 191 4.04 -23.96 -13.73
C ILE A 191 3.54 -22.66 -14.35
N VAL A 192 4.12 -22.29 -15.50
CA VAL A 192 3.87 -21.03 -16.19
C VAL A 192 2.38 -20.85 -16.49
N GLY A 193 1.86 -19.65 -16.22
CA GLY A 193 0.46 -19.31 -16.45
C GLY A 193 -0.51 -19.82 -15.37
N THR A 194 -0.01 -20.39 -14.28
CA THR A 194 -0.83 -20.93 -13.18
C THR A 194 -0.39 -20.39 -11.82
N ASN A 195 -1.19 -20.68 -10.80
CA ASN A 195 -0.93 -20.49 -9.37
C ASN A 195 -0.28 -21.72 -8.72
N THR A 196 0.42 -22.56 -9.50
CA THR A 196 0.99 -23.83 -9.02
C THR A 196 2.49 -23.93 -9.31
N GLY A 197 3.17 -24.79 -8.55
CA GLY A 197 4.56 -25.16 -8.77
C GLY A 197 4.84 -26.55 -8.21
N THR A 198 5.94 -27.18 -8.62
CA THR A 198 6.30 -28.54 -8.18
C THR A 198 7.59 -28.56 -7.39
N VAL A 199 7.69 -29.50 -6.45
CA VAL A 199 8.89 -29.76 -5.64
C VAL A 199 9.22 -31.25 -5.63
N THR A 200 10.50 -31.58 -5.49
CA THR A 200 11.02 -32.95 -5.47
C THR A 200 11.83 -33.29 -4.23
N THR A 201 11.98 -32.34 -3.31
CA THR A 201 12.70 -32.52 -2.05
C THR A 201 11.80 -32.17 -0.86
N ALA A 202 12.13 -32.70 0.31
CA ALA A 202 11.49 -32.27 1.55
C ALA A 202 11.99 -30.88 1.93
N GLY A 203 11.12 -30.06 2.49
CA GLY A 203 11.45 -28.70 2.90
C GLY A 203 10.20 -27.86 3.19
N THR A 204 10.43 -26.67 3.73
CA THR A 204 9.38 -25.65 3.86
C THR A 204 9.46 -24.73 2.65
N TYR A 205 8.34 -24.62 1.94
CA TYR A 205 8.20 -23.80 0.74
C TYR A 205 7.25 -22.65 1.01
N THR A 206 7.56 -21.49 0.45
CA THR A 206 6.79 -20.25 0.63
C THR A 206 6.35 -19.74 -0.73
N VAL A 207 5.14 -19.21 -0.80
CA VAL A 207 4.67 -18.41 -1.93
C VAL A 207 4.42 -16.97 -1.47
N THR A 208 4.93 -16.02 -2.23
CA THR A 208 4.65 -14.59 -2.10
C THR A 208 3.64 -14.19 -3.16
N VAL A 209 2.48 -13.70 -2.73
CA VAL A 209 1.41 -13.20 -3.60
C VAL A 209 1.50 -11.68 -3.62
N THR A 210 1.68 -11.07 -4.78
CA THR A 210 1.79 -9.60 -4.93
C THR A 210 0.60 -9.07 -5.69
N SER A 211 -0.13 -8.11 -5.12
CA SER A 211 -1.23 -7.45 -5.83
C SER A 211 -0.69 -6.53 -6.93
N THR A 212 -1.24 -6.65 -8.14
CA THR A 212 -0.88 -5.78 -9.27
C THR A 212 -1.52 -4.40 -9.18
N THR A 213 -2.52 -4.20 -8.32
CA THR A 213 -3.24 -2.93 -8.19
C THR A 213 -2.64 -2.03 -7.12
N ASN A 214 -2.24 -2.59 -5.97
CA ASN A 214 -1.70 -1.80 -4.85
C ASN A 214 -0.24 -2.15 -4.51
N GLY A 215 0.35 -3.17 -5.14
CA GLY A 215 1.73 -3.59 -4.92
C GLY A 215 1.99 -4.29 -3.58
N CYS A 216 0.96 -4.52 -2.76
CA CYS A 216 1.12 -5.14 -1.46
C CYS A 216 1.35 -6.64 -1.59
N THR A 217 2.08 -7.23 -0.64
CA THR A 217 2.48 -8.63 -0.66
C THR A 217 1.91 -9.40 0.53
N GLY A 218 1.35 -10.58 0.24
CA GLY A 218 0.99 -11.60 1.24
C GLY A 218 1.90 -12.81 1.09
N THR A 219 2.13 -13.56 2.16
CA THR A 219 2.95 -14.79 2.11
C THR A 219 2.24 -15.96 2.78
N ALA A 220 2.44 -17.15 2.25
CA ALA A 220 1.99 -18.41 2.86
C ALA A 220 3.09 -19.45 2.72
N SER A 221 3.22 -20.33 3.72
CA SER A 221 4.22 -21.40 3.72
C SER A 221 3.60 -22.75 4.02
N ILE A 222 4.22 -23.81 3.49
CA ILE A 222 3.84 -25.19 3.74
C ILE A 222 5.08 -26.08 3.83
N THR A 223 5.03 -27.09 4.67
CA THR A 223 6.10 -28.08 4.79
C THR A 223 5.76 -29.34 4.01
N VAL A 224 6.65 -29.75 3.12
CA VAL A 224 6.66 -31.05 2.44
C VAL A 224 7.68 -31.94 3.13
N THR A 225 7.26 -33.13 3.53
CA THR A 225 8.08 -34.16 4.16
C THR A 225 8.39 -35.27 3.16
N SER A 226 9.36 -36.12 3.47
CA SER A 226 9.74 -37.26 2.61
C SER A 226 9.94 -38.52 3.43
N ASN A 227 9.38 -39.64 2.94
CA ASN A 227 9.63 -40.98 3.45
C ASN A 227 10.08 -41.90 2.31
N THR A 228 11.38 -41.93 2.07
CA THR A 228 12.03 -42.70 0.98
C THR A 228 12.95 -43.81 1.48
N THR A 229 12.94 -44.09 2.78
CA THR A 229 13.77 -45.15 3.36
C THR A 229 13.28 -46.50 2.83
N PRO A 230 14.09 -47.24 2.05
CA PRO A 230 13.71 -48.57 1.60
C PRO A 230 13.61 -49.51 2.81
N PRO A 231 12.74 -50.52 2.76
CA PRO A 231 12.72 -51.55 3.78
C PRO A 231 14.04 -52.32 3.76
N VAL A 232 14.52 -52.71 4.95
CA VAL A 232 15.70 -53.55 5.11
C VAL A 232 15.30 -55.01 4.88
N ALA A 233 15.88 -55.63 3.86
CA ALA A 233 15.78 -57.06 3.62
C ALA A 233 17.12 -57.74 3.94
N GLY A 234 17.08 -58.84 4.69
CA GLY A 234 18.23 -59.67 5.01
C GLY A 234 18.05 -61.07 4.45
N LEU A 235 19.15 -61.70 4.03
CA LEU A 235 19.19 -63.12 3.69
C LEU A 235 20.32 -63.77 4.47
N THR A 236 19.98 -64.74 5.29
CA THR A 236 20.93 -65.54 6.06
C THR A 236 20.90 -66.97 5.59
N LYS A 237 22.03 -67.65 5.68
CA LYS A 237 22.14 -69.10 5.44
C LYS A 237 22.48 -69.79 6.75
N SER A 238 21.91 -70.98 6.94
CA SER A 238 22.18 -71.80 8.12
C SER A 238 23.62 -72.32 8.16
N ASN A 239 24.19 -72.78 7.03
CA ASN A 239 25.56 -73.30 6.89
C ASN A 239 26.05 -73.20 5.42
N ASP A 240 27.30 -73.59 5.16
CA ASP A 240 27.85 -73.80 3.81
C ASP A 240 27.56 -75.22 3.29
N LEU A 241 27.37 -75.34 1.97
CA LEU A 241 27.25 -76.64 1.33
C LEU A 241 28.61 -77.36 1.34
N SER A 242 28.60 -78.66 1.65
CA SER A 242 29.78 -79.52 1.65
C SER A 242 29.42 -80.96 1.26
N CYS A 243 30.41 -81.84 1.07
CA CYS A 243 30.16 -83.25 0.73
C CYS A 243 29.34 -84.00 1.80
N SER A 244 29.36 -83.55 3.06
CA SER A 244 28.55 -84.08 4.16
C SER A 244 27.28 -83.26 4.42
N GLN A 245 27.17 -82.05 3.86
CA GLN A 245 26.00 -81.18 4.00
C GLN A 245 25.49 -80.76 2.62
N THR A 246 24.52 -81.52 2.11
CA THR A 246 23.90 -81.31 0.80
C THR A 246 22.68 -80.40 0.84
N ILE A 247 22.30 -79.91 2.04
CA ILE A 247 21.14 -79.04 2.25
C ILE A 247 21.55 -77.84 3.10
N VAL A 248 21.15 -76.65 2.66
CA VAL A 248 21.26 -75.40 3.42
C VAL A 248 19.89 -74.72 3.44
N THR A 249 19.47 -74.28 4.63
CA THR A 249 18.31 -73.40 4.77
C THR A 249 18.74 -71.96 4.56
N LEU A 250 18.01 -71.25 3.71
CA LEU A 250 18.07 -69.80 3.57
C LEU A 250 16.89 -69.18 4.34
N THR A 251 17.18 -68.23 5.21
CA THR A 251 16.17 -67.48 5.98
C THR A 251 16.22 -66.04 5.55
N ALA A 252 15.13 -65.56 4.98
CA ALA A 252 14.94 -64.16 4.66
C ALA A 252 14.27 -63.43 5.83
N THR A 253 14.68 -62.20 6.09
CA THR A 253 14.13 -61.32 7.13
C THR A 253 13.78 -59.97 6.53
N SER A 254 12.73 -59.32 7.05
CA SER A 254 12.41 -57.93 6.72
C SER A 254 12.07 -57.14 7.99
N ASP A 255 12.34 -55.84 7.96
CA ASP A 255 11.87 -54.87 8.94
C ASP A 255 10.41 -54.41 8.74
N ARG A 256 9.72 -54.88 7.69
CA ARG A 256 8.30 -54.60 7.42
C ARG A 256 7.49 -55.86 7.10
N ASN A 257 6.22 -55.85 7.52
CA ASN A 257 5.30 -57.00 7.38
C ASN A 257 4.74 -57.21 5.96
N ASP A 258 4.99 -56.29 5.02
CA ASP A 258 4.32 -56.27 3.71
C ASP A 258 5.23 -56.74 2.55
N LEU A 259 6.37 -57.36 2.85
CA LEU A 259 7.29 -57.89 1.83
C LEU A 259 6.96 -59.34 1.47
N TYR A 260 6.70 -59.58 0.17
CA TYR A 260 6.57 -60.92 -0.39
C TYR A 260 7.88 -61.35 -1.06
N LEU A 261 8.36 -62.53 -0.73
CA LEU A 261 9.56 -63.14 -1.33
C LEU A 261 9.14 -64.14 -2.39
N GLU A 262 9.72 -64.02 -3.58
CA GLU A 262 9.47 -64.92 -4.70
C GLU A 262 10.77 -65.60 -5.14
N CYS A 263 10.81 -66.94 -5.13
CA CYS A 263 11.94 -67.70 -5.66
C CYS A 263 11.73 -67.99 -7.14
N ARG A 264 12.57 -67.43 -8.02
CA ARG A 264 12.34 -67.49 -9.48
C ARG A 264 13.00 -68.65 -10.24
N ASN A 265 13.83 -69.52 -9.62
CA ASN A 265 14.68 -70.44 -10.40
C ASN A 265 14.98 -71.82 -9.75
N ASN A 266 14.09 -72.42 -8.95
CA ASN A 266 14.38 -73.77 -8.42
C ASN A 266 13.14 -74.68 -8.32
N THR A 267 13.28 -75.94 -8.76
CA THR A 267 12.24 -76.98 -8.80
C THR A 267 11.80 -77.49 -7.42
N ASN A 268 12.44 -77.03 -6.34
CA ASN A 268 12.10 -77.36 -4.94
C ASN A 268 11.66 -76.14 -4.11
N CYS A 269 11.14 -75.08 -4.74
CA CYS A 269 10.57 -73.94 -4.04
C CYS A 269 9.10 -74.23 -3.65
N ARG A 270 8.83 -74.40 -2.35
CA ARG A 270 7.45 -74.33 -1.84
C ARG A 270 7.08 -72.86 -1.67
N HIS A 271 6.19 -72.34 -2.53
CA HIS A 271 5.56 -71.03 -2.31
C HIS A 271 4.63 -71.12 -1.09
N GLN A 272 4.86 -70.27 -0.09
CA GLN A 272 3.91 -70.06 1.01
C GLN A 272 3.80 -68.57 1.32
N TYR A 273 2.57 -68.08 1.38
CA TYR A 273 2.23 -66.74 1.85
C TYR A 273 2.45 -66.69 3.36
N TRP A 274 3.26 -65.76 3.85
CA TRP A 274 3.56 -65.64 5.27
C TRP A 274 2.71 -64.55 5.92
N TYR A 275 1.89 -64.96 6.90
CA TYR A 275 1.61 -64.15 8.08
C TYR A 275 2.54 -64.66 9.18
N SER A 276 3.08 -63.73 9.96
CA SER A 276 4.15 -63.92 10.95
C SER A 276 4.02 -65.16 11.86
N TYR A 277 5.20 -65.72 12.21
CA TYR A 277 5.49 -66.81 13.15
C TYR A 277 5.19 -68.25 12.68
N ASN A 278 6.22 -68.94 12.19
CA ASN A 278 6.64 -70.28 12.65
C ASN A 278 7.84 -70.80 11.83
N SER A 279 8.81 -71.38 12.52
CA SER A 279 9.99 -72.06 11.95
C SER A 279 9.56 -73.30 11.16
N TRP A 280 10.09 -73.51 9.94
CA TRP A 280 9.87 -74.75 9.18
C TRP A 280 11.12 -75.24 8.44
N HIS A 281 11.24 -76.57 8.33
CA HIS A 281 12.34 -77.29 7.69
C HIS A 281 12.01 -77.66 6.22
N LEU A 282 13.02 -77.60 5.33
CA LEU A 282 12.96 -78.13 3.97
C LEU A 282 13.54 -79.55 3.93
N TYR A 283 12.83 -80.48 3.31
CA TYR A 283 13.30 -81.83 2.99
C TYR A 283 13.80 -81.89 1.55
N SER A 284 14.96 -82.48 1.30
CA SER A 284 15.35 -82.91 -0.04
C SER A 284 14.92 -84.37 -0.25
N ASN A 285 14.34 -84.66 -1.42
CA ASN A 285 14.15 -86.02 -1.86
C ASN A 285 15.48 -86.53 -2.42
N SER A 286 16.21 -87.31 -1.63
CA SER A 286 17.30 -88.12 -2.13
C SER A 286 16.72 -89.38 -2.75
N ASN A 287 16.55 -89.42 -4.07
CA ASN A 287 16.60 -90.68 -4.79
C ASN A 287 17.73 -90.65 -5.83
N LYS A 288 18.58 -91.66 -5.69
CA LYS A 288 19.87 -91.91 -6.31
C LYS A 288 19.76 -92.29 -7.79
N TYR A 289 20.76 -91.84 -8.55
CA TYR A 289 21.49 -92.50 -9.65
C TYR A 289 20.71 -93.42 -10.62
N ASN A 290 20.55 -92.96 -11.87
CA ASN A 290 21.39 -93.36 -13.03
C ASN A 290 21.15 -92.38 -14.18
#